data_AF-A0A0S7WSY1-F1
#
_entry.id   AF-A0A0S7WSY1-F1
#
_cell.length_a   1.000
_cell.length_b   1.000
_cell.length_c   1.000
_cell.angle_alpha   90.00
_cell.angle_beta   90.00
_cell.angle_gamma   90.00
#
_symmetry.space_group_name_H-M   'P 1'
#
loop_
_entity.id
_entity.type
_entity.pdbx_description
1 polymer ?
#
loop_
_entity_poly.entity_id
_entity_poly.type
_entity_poly.pdbx_seq_one_letter_code
_entity_poly.pdbx_strand_id
1 'polypeptide(L)'
;MPKTYQQITDRVYTLVESLPRYNHETPASHFPTNGVYLFFERGEVVQRRGKILHRIVRVGTHKKDGKLRDRIHQHFGTARPLGGNKNASVFRKHLGGALLAKLNPEDPRLDRWLTHMSPTFPEVEKMVSLQLRFNFAFTCIRVNRTKERLALERSLIALLAQHPLGEPSTRWLGRYATIDAIRGSGLWNTQHLSAAPLSAEELTRLEQLIKASRAKRRSTRPKRRSTRAKGRRK
;
A
#
# COMPACT_ATOMS: atom_id res chain seq x y z
N MET A 1 19.21 -22.14 13.38
CA MET A 1 19.04 -20.81 13.99
C MET A 1 17.69 -20.22 13.56
N PRO A 2 16.88 -19.69 14.48
CA PRO A 2 15.65 -18.95 14.14
C PRO A 2 15.98 -17.74 13.24
N LYS A 3 15.10 -17.38 12.31
CA LYS A 3 15.28 -16.17 11.48
C LYS A 3 15.15 -14.92 12.36
N THR A 4 16.09 -13.98 12.24
CA THR A 4 15.95 -12.67 12.89
C THR A 4 14.85 -11.85 12.21
N TYR A 5 14.24 -10.90 12.92
CA TYR A 5 13.23 -10.03 12.30
C TYR A 5 13.79 -9.23 11.11
N GLN A 6 15.07 -8.89 11.13
CA GLN A 6 15.71 -8.23 10.00
C GLN A 6 15.75 -9.12 8.75
N GLN A 7 16.04 -10.42 8.92
CA GLN A 7 15.97 -11.41 7.84
C GLN A 7 14.53 -11.63 7.36
N ILE A 8 13.55 -11.58 8.26
CA ILE A 8 12.13 -11.64 7.92
C ILE A 8 11.74 -10.42 7.07
N THR A 9 12.12 -9.20 7.48
CA THR A 9 11.91 -7.97 6.69
C THR A 9 12.52 -8.09 5.30
N ASP A 10 13.79 -8.49 5.19
CA ASP A 10 14.48 -8.71 3.90
C ASP A 10 13.70 -9.68 2.99
N ARG A 11 13.18 -10.76 3.59
CA ARG A 11 12.42 -11.76 2.86
C ARG A 11 11.06 -11.23 2.42
N VAL A 12 10.34 -10.47 3.25
CA VAL A 12 9.08 -9.80 2.89
C VAL A 12 9.28 -8.91 1.66
N TYR A 13 10.32 -8.06 1.65
CA TYR A 13 10.60 -7.21 0.50
C TYR A 13 10.93 -8.02 -0.76
N THR A 14 11.74 -9.07 -0.64
CA THR A 14 12.04 -9.98 -1.77
C THR A 14 10.76 -10.59 -2.36
N LEU A 15 9.82 -11.01 -1.51
CA LEU A 15 8.55 -11.59 -1.94
C LEU A 15 7.61 -10.54 -2.56
N VAL A 16 7.59 -9.33 -2.03
CA VAL A 16 6.73 -8.23 -2.48
C VAL A 16 7.19 -7.67 -3.83
N GLU A 17 8.50 -7.53 -4.06
CA GLU A 17 9.07 -7.14 -5.36
C GLU A 17 8.69 -8.09 -6.49
N SER A 18 8.34 -9.31 -6.12
CA SER A 18 7.94 -10.39 -7.00
C SER A 18 6.47 -10.27 -7.47
N LEU A 19 5.69 -9.35 -6.89
CA LEU A 19 4.29 -9.08 -7.21
C LEU A 19 4.13 -7.92 -8.21
N PRO A 20 3.02 -7.83 -8.96
CA PRO A 20 2.76 -6.69 -9.82
C PRO A 20 2.64 -5.39 -9.05
N ARG A 21 3.06 -4.30 -9.67
CA ARG A 21 2.75 -2.94 -9.26
C ARG A 21 1.48 -2.46 -9.97
N TYR A 22 0.62 -1.81 -9.21
CA TYR A 22 -0.61 -1.20 -9.65
C TYR A 22 -0.60 0.28 -9.26
N ASN A 23 -1.40 1.08 -9.95
CA ASN A 23 -1.58 2.50 -9.70
C ASN A 23 -3.06 2.88 -9.89
N HIS A 24 -3.34 4.18 -9.88
CA HIS A 24 -4.70 4.70 -10.04
C HIS A 24 -5.33 4.44 -11.42
N GLU A 25 -4.54 4.09 -12.43
CA GLU A 25 -4.99 3.80 -13.81
C GLU A 25 -5.24 2.30 -14.01
N THR A 26 -4.77 1.47 -13.08
CA THR A 26 -4.94 0.02 -13.18
C THR A 26 -6.41 -0.36 -13.04
N PRO A 27 -7.00 -1.08 -14.00
CA PRO A 27 -8.37 -1.57 -13.89
C PRO A 27 -8.57 -2.43 -12.64
N ALA A 28 -9.66 -2.19 -11.90
CA ALA A 28 -9.94 -2.90 -10.65
C ALA A 28 -10.01 -4.42 -10.82
N SER A 29 -10.39 -4.90 -12.01
CA SER A 29 -10.44 -6.32 -12.38
C SER A 29 -9.08 -7.01 -12.32
N HIS A 30 -7.96 -6.28 -12.41
CA HIS A 30 -6.60 -6.84 -12.48
C HIS A 30 -6.05 -7.30 -11.13
N PHE A 31 -6.65 -6.87 -10.02
CA PHE A 31 -6.23 -7.22 -8.67
C PHE A 31 -7.38 -7.88 -7.89
N PRO A 32 -7.08 -8.67 -6.83
CA PRO A 32 -8.07 -9.53 -6.19
C PRO A 32 -9.18 -8.72 -5.50
N THR A 33 -10.30 -9.38 -5.22
CA THR A 33 -11.41 -8.82 -4.44
C THR A 33 -11.18 -8.88 -2.93
N ASN A 34 -10.26 -9.74 -2.48
CA ASN A 34 -9.86 -9.91 -1.09
C ASN A 34 -8.33 -9.89 -0.93
N GLY A 35 -7.82 -9.21 0.11
CA GLY A 35 -6.40 -9.27 0.43
C GLY A 35 -5.85 -8.09 1.24
N VAL A 36 -4.54 -8.09 1.39
CA VAL A 36 -3.75 -7.02 2.00
C VAL A 36 -3.09 -6.22 0.90
N TYR A 37 -3.21 -4.89 0.95
CA TYR A 37 -2.50 -3.97 0.06
C TYR A 37 -1.28 -3.39 0.75
N LEU A 38 -0.25 -3.10 -0.05
CA LEU A 38 0.96 -2.41 0.38
C LEU A 38 1.19 -1.26 -0.58
N PHE A 39 1.31 -0.03 -0.06
CA PHE A 39 1.62 1.16 -0.84
C PHE A 39 3.10 1.49 -0.79
N PHE A 40 3.55 2.13 -1.86
CA PHE A 40 4.90 2.62 -2.11
C PHE A 40 4.77 4.07 -2.58
N GLU A 41 5.63 4.93 -2.07
CA GLU A 41 5.66 6.35 -2.43
C GLU A 41 6.91 6.63 -3.28
N ARG A 42 6.74 7.40 -4.35
CA ARG A 42 7.83 7.79 -5.24
C ARG A 42 8.90 8.53 -4.43
N GLY A 43 10.15 8.10 -4.57
CA GLY A 43 11.30 8.66 -3.84
C GLY A 43 11.60 7.95 -2.51
N GLU A 44 10.68 7.13 -1.98
CA GLU A 44 10.93 6.31 -0.80
C GLU A 44 11.62 5.01 -1.22
N VAL A 45 12.95 5.04 -1.23
CA VAL A 45 13.81 3.91 -1.62
C VAL A 45 14.92 3.69 -0.60
N VAL A 46 15.34 2.42 -0.48
CA VAL A 46 16.45 2.01 0.39
C VAL A 46 17.47 1.26 -0.46
N GLN A 47 18.74 1.61 -0.33
CA GLN A 47 19.83 0.82 -0.88
C GLN A 47 20.16 -0.34 0.05
N ARG A 48 20.08 -1.56 -0.46
CA ARG A 48 20.33 -2.77 0.33
C ARG A 48 20.98 -3.83 -0.53
N ARG A 49 22.17 -4.29 -0.13
CA ARG A 49 22.96 -5.32 -0.84
C ARG A 49 23.13 -5.00 -2.34
N GLY A 50 23.48 -3.75 -2.66
CA GLY A 50 23.68 -3.28 -4.04
C GLY A 50 22.40 -3.14 -4.87
N LYS A 51 21.20 -3.24 -4.27
CA LYS A 51 19.92 -3.06 -4.95
C LYS A 51 19.14 -1.90 -4.36
N ILE A 52 18.42 -1.19 -5.21
CA ILE A 52 17.44 -0.18 -4.80
C ILE A 52 16.11 -0.90 -4.58
N LEU A 53 15.57 -0.81 -3.36
CA LEU A 53 14.27 -1.37 -3.00
C LEU A 53 13.29 -0.24 -2.67
N HIS A 54 12.07 -0.33 -3.16
CA HIS A 54 11.01 0.63 -2.84
C HIS A 54 10.46 0.35 -1.43
N ARG A 55 10.52 1.34 -0.55
CA ARG A 55 10.04 1.22 0.83
C ARG A 55 8.52 1.05 0.86
N ILE A 56 8.03 0.10 1.66
CA ILE A 56 6.61 0.01 1.97
C ILE A 56 6.28 1.15 2.92
N VAL A 57 5.36 2.03 2.52
CA VAL A 57 4.99 3.22 3.31
C VAL A 57 3.63 3.10 3.97
N ARG A 58 2.82 2.11 3.58
CA ARG A 58 1.53 1.82 4.20
C ARG A 58 1.13 0.38 3.92
N VAL A 59 0.58 -0.28 4.92
CA VAL A 59 -0.10 -1.57 4.77
C VAL A 59 -1.56 -1.40 5.14
N GLY A 60 -2.46 -2.08 4.45
CA GLY A 60 -3.82 -2.16 4.95
C GLY A 60 -4.70 -3.21 4.30
N THR A 61 -5.92 -3.34 4.81
CA THR A 61 -6.93 -4.24 4.26
C THR A 61 -8.35 -3.63 4.28
N HIS A 62 -9.36 -4.48 4.11
CA HIS A 62 -10.78 -4.18 4.10
C HIS A 62 -11.53 -5.11 5.08
N LYS A 63 -12.57 -4.57 5.72
CA LYS A 63 -13.32 -5.27 6.79
C LYS A 63 -14.26 -6.35 6.23
N LYS A 64 -15.11 -5.99 5.26
CA LYS A 64 -16.09 -6.90 4.63
C LYS A 64 -15.46 -7.65 3.46
N ASP A 65 -15.85 -8.90 3.24
CA ASP A 65 -15.34 -9.69 2.11
C ASP A 65 -15.76 -9.08 0.75
N GLY A 66 -14.87 -9.22 -0.23
CA GLY A 66 -15.02 -8.71 -1.58
C GLY A 66 -14.73 -7.21 -1.76
N LYS A 67 -14.36 -6.50 -0.68
CA LYS A 67 -14.28 -5.02 -0.66
C LYS A 67 -12.89 -4.44 -0.88
N LEU A 68 -11.90 -5.21 -1.30
CA LEU A 68 -10.55 -4.66 -1.56
C LEU A 68 -10.58 -3.57 -2.65
N ARG A 69 -11.32 -3.78 -3.73
CA ARG A 69 -11.41 -2.84 -4.86
C ARG A 69 -12.04 -1.51 -4.43
N ASP A 70 -13.17 -1.58 -3.74
CA ASP A 70 -13.84 -0.40 -3.17
C ASP A 70 -12.90 0.35 -2.23
N ARG A 71 -12.14 -0.37 -1.40
CA ARG A 71 -11.17 0.23 -0.47
C ARG A 71 -10.03 0.95 -1.20
N ILE A 72 -9.48 0.36 -2.26
CA ILE A 72 -8.46 1.01 -3.10
C ILE A 72 -9.05 2.25 -3.78
N HIS A 73 -10.27 2.17 -4.29
CA HIS A 73 -10.98 3.32 -4.87
C HIS A 73 -11.17 4.45 -3.84
N GLN A 74 -11.57 4.14 -2.60
CA GLN A 74 -11.67 5.12 -1.50
C GLN A 74 -10.34 5.82 -1.20
N HIS A 75 -9.20 5.15 -1.43
CA HIS A 75 -7.89 5.80 -1.34
C HIS A 75 -7.66 6.75 -2.51
N PHE A 76 -7.66 6.28 -3.76
CA PHE A 76 -7.35 7.11 -4.94
C PHE A 76 -8.40 8.17 -5.28
N GLY A 77 -9.64 8.01 -4.80
CA GLY A 77 -10.74 8.95 -5.05
C GLY A 77 -11.22 8.97 -6.50
N THR A 78 -12.13 9.90 -6.80
CA THR A 78 -12.72 10.09 -8.13
C THR A 78 -11.78 10.86 -9.05
N ALA A 79 -11.82 10.53 -10.35
CA ALA A 79 -11.02 11.23 -11.37
C ALA A 79 -11.75 12.46 -11.94
N ARG A 80 -13.08 12.40 -12.03
CA ARG A 80 -13.95 13.40 -12.64
C ARG A 80 -15.28 13.48 -11.86
N PRO A 81 -15.51 14.53 -11.05
CA PRO A 81 -14.53 15.55 -10.67
C PRO A 81 -13.38 14.93 -9.86
N LEU A 82 -12.20 15.55 -9.92
CA LEU A 82 -11.05 15.12 -9.13
C LEU A 82 -11.33 15.42 -7.65
N GLY A 83 -11.28 14.38 -6.82
CA GLY A 83 -11.53 14.52 -5.39
C GLY A 83 -11.55 13.19 -4.67
N GLY A 84 -12.05 13.19 -3.44
CA GLY A 84 -12.20 11.99 -2.64
C GLY A 84 -12.85 12.31 -1.31
N ASN A 85 -12.66 11.45 -0.32
CA ASN A 85 -13.32 11.58 0.97
C ASN A 85 -12.39 11.12 2.10
N LYS A 86 -11.82 12.07 2.84
CA LYS A 86 -10.99 11.83 4.03
C LYS A 86 -11.73 11.09 5.14
N ASN A 87 -13.04 11.27 5.25
CA ASN A 87 -13.85 10.62 6.29
C ASN A 87 -14.04 9.12 5.97
N ALA A 88 -14.02 8.75 4.69
CA ALA A 88 -13.99 7.34 4.28
C ALA A 88 -12.57 6.73 4.27
N SER A 89 -11.53 7.55 4.41
CA SER A 89 -10.14 7.15 4.17
C SER A 89 -9.18 7.89 5.10
N VAL A 90 -8.86 7.25 6.25
CA VAL A 90 -7.89 7.77 7.21
C VAL A 90 -6.52 8.08 6.58
N PHE A 91 -6.18 7.37 5.49
CA PHE A 91 -4.97 7.65 4.73
C PHE A 91 -5.02 9.04 4.07
N ARG A 92 -6.13 9.37 3.41
CA ARG A 92 -6.34 10.69 2.81
C ARG A 92 -6.33 11.78 3.87
N LYS A 93 -6.93 11.50 5.03
CA LYS A 93 -6.92 12.40 6.20
C LYS A 93 -5.48 12.76 6.60
N HIS A 94 -4.62 11.77 6.80
CA HIS A 94 -3.23 12.02 7.19
C HIS A 94 -2.39 12.67 6.08
N LEU A 95 -2.57 12.26 4.82
CA LEU A 95 -1.89 12.89 3.69
C LEU A 95 -2.27 14.37 3.55
N GLY A 96 -3.56 14.70 3.64
CA GLY A 96 -4.01 16.09 3.55
C GLY A 96 -3.49 16.94 4.71
N GLY A 97 -3.47 16.40 5.93
CA GLY A 97 -2.89 17.09 7.08
C GLY A 97 -1.40 17.35 6.88
N ALA A 98 -0.65 16.37 6.38
CA ALA A 98 0.78 16.54 6.09
C ALA A 98 1.03 17.55 4.95
N LEU A 99 0.19 17.57 3.92
CA LEU A 99 0.28 18.55 2.83
C LEU A 99 0.02 19.97 3.32
N LEU A 100 -1.01 20.16 4.16
CA LEU A 100 -1.30 21.45 4.80
C LEU A 100 -0.14 21.89 5.69
N ALA A 101 0.28 21.03 6.62
CA ALA A 101 1.36 21.35 7.57
C ALA A 101 2.71 21.63 6.87
N LYS A 102 2.98 20.98 5.73
CA LYS A 102 4.17 21.26 4.93
C LYS A 102 4.17 22.67 4.33
N LEU A 103 2.99 23.16 3.92
CA LEU A 103 2.84 24.50 3.34
C LEU A 103 2.82 25.58 4.43
N ASN A 104 2.05 25.34 5.48
CA ASN A 104 1.94 26.19 6.65
C ASN A 104 1.64 25.33 7.89
N PRO A 105 2.59 25.17 8.83
CA PRO A 105 2.37 24.44 10.08
C PRO A 105 1.20 24.97 10.93
N GLU A 106 0.90 26.27 10.80
CA GLU A 106 -0.16 26.96 11.53
C GLU A 106 -1.43 27.13 10.67
N ASP A 107 -1.61 26.33 9.63
CA ASP A 107 -2.81 26.42 8.78
C ASP A 107 -4.08 26.19 9.62
N PRO A 108 -5.01 27.17 9.71
CA PRO A 108 -6.19 27.09 10.58
C PRO A 108 -7.15 25.97 10.18
N ARG A 109 -6.97 25.37 8.98
CA ARG A 109 -7.77 24.24 8.51
C ARG A 109 -7.29 22.90 9.07
N LEU A 110 -6.08 22.81 9.65
CA LEU A 110 -5.46 21.53 10.07
C LEU A 110 -6.33 20.76 11.06
N ASP A 111 -6.75 21.39 12.15
CA ASP A 111 -7.57 20.76 13.18
C ASP A 111 -8.91 20.26 12.60
N ARG A 112 -9.59 21.13 11.85
CA ARG A 112 -10.84 20.78 11.17
C ARG A 112 -10.64 19.65 10.17
N TRP A 113 -9.55 19.64 9.40
CA TRP A 113 -9.25 18.60 8.42
C TRP A 113 -8.98 17.24 9.09
N LEU A 114 -8.24 17.23 10.20
CA LEU A 114 -7.84 16.01 10.91
C LEU A 114 -8.96 15.41 11.77
N THR A 115 -9.98 16.20 12.08
CA THR A 115 -11.20 15.76 12.73
C THR A 115 -11.99 14.79 11.83
N HIS A 116 -12.44 13.68 12.43
CA HIS A 116 -13.25 12.68 11.73
C HIS A 116 -14.69 13.19 11.58
N MET A 117 -15.32 12.96 10.43
CA MET A 117 -16.70 13.41 10.13
C MET A 117 -16.90 14.93 10.14
N SER A 118 -15.84 15.72 10.09
CA SER A 118 -15.91 17.16 9.85
C SER A 118 -16.03 17.47 8.34
N PRO A 119 -16.48 18.69 7.98
CA PRO A 119 -16.44 19.18 6.60
C PRO A 119 -15.07 19.01 5.96
N THR A 120 -15.08 18.69 4.66
CA THR A 120 -13.86 18.58 3.86
C THR A 120 -13.60 19.91 3.13
N PHE A 121 -12.36 20.09 2.70
CA PHE A 121 -11.94 21.21 1.85
C PHE A 121 -11.70 20.67 0.44
N PRO A 122 -12.50 21.02 -0.58
CA PRO A 122 -12.38 20.46 -1.93
C PRO A 122 -10.99 20.62 -2.55
N GLU A 123 -10.31 21.73 -2.28
CA GLU A 123 -8.94 22.00 -2.71
C GLU A 123 -7.94 21.05 -2.07
N VAL A 124 -8.09 20.73 -0.78
CA VAL A 124 -7.23 19.78 -0.07
C VAL A 124 -7.51 18.35 -0.55
N GLU A 125 -8.77 17.98 -0.78
CA GLU A 125 -9.11 16.69 -1.39
C GLU A 125 -8.52 16.54 -2.80
N LYS A 126 -8.50 17.61 -3.60
CA LYS A 126 -7.83 17.63 -4.90
C LYS A 126 -6.32 17.42 -4.75
N MET A 127 -5.67 18.15 -3.84
CA MET A 127 -4.23 17.98 -3.55
C MET A 127 -3.90 16.54 -3.13
N VAL A 128 -4.70 15.95 -2.24
CA VAL A 128 -4.52 14.55 -1.81
C VAL A 128 -4.73 13.59 -2.97
N SER A 129 -5.73 13.81 -3.83
CA SER A 129 -5.94 12.99 -5.02
C SER A 129 -4.77 13.06 -5.99
N LEU A 130 -4.21 14.25 -6.25
CA LEU A 130 -3.01 14.40 -7.06
C LEU A 130 -1.82 13.66 -6.44
N GLN A 131 -1.60 13.85 -5.13
CA GLN A 131 -0.52 13.19 -4.40
C GLN A 131 -0.61 11.68 -4.52
N LEU A 132 -1.78 11.09 -4.27
CA LEU A 132 -1.98 9.64 -4.39
C LEU A 132 -1.81 9.15 -5.83
N ARG A 133 -2.40 9.84 -6.81
CA ARG A 133 -2.40 9.37 -8.20
C ARG A 133 -1.01 9.40 -8.83
N PHE A 134 -0.21 10.44 -8.56
CA PHE A 134 1.08 10.63 -9.22
C PHE A 134 2.28 10.09 -8.43
N ASN A 135 2.16 9.94 -7.11
CA ASN A 135 3.28 9.51 -6.28
C ASN A 135 3.12 8.12 -5.66
N PHE A 136 1.93 7.50 -5.73
CA PHE A 136 1.71 6.20 -5.10
C PHE A 136 1.45 5.08 -6.09
N ALA A 137 2.15 3.98 -5.86
CA ALA A 137 1.85 2.67 -6.42
C ALA A 137 1.52 1.70 -5.29
N PHE A 138 0.87 0.59 -5.61
CA PHE A 138 0.57 -0.45 -4.63
C PHE A 138 0.72 -1.85 -5.21
N THR A 139 0.78 -2.83 -4.33
CA THR A 139 0.57 -4.24 -4.70
C THR A 139 -0.45 -4.88 -3.76
N CYS A 140 -0.91 -6.09 -4.10
CA CYS A 140 -1.86 -6.85 -3.31
C CYS A 140 -1.41 -8.29 -3.10
N ILE A 141 -1.49 -8.75 -1.86
CA ILE A 141 -1.37 -10.15 -1.48
C ILE A 141 -2.80 -10.69 -1.30
N ARG A 142 -3.19 -11.67 -2.12
CA ARG A 142 -4.52 -12.26 -2.02
C ARG A 142 -4.63 -13.10 -0.75
N VAL A 143 -5.57 -12.72 0.12
CA VAL A 143 -5.91 -13.47 1.34
C VAL A 143 -7.43 -13.45 1.49
N ASN A 144 -8.07 -14.60 1.29
CA ASN A 144 -9.54 -14.64 1.26
C ASN A 144 -10.15 -14.63 2.67
N ARG A 145 -9.57 -15.37 3.62
CA ARG A 145 -10.13 -15.51 4.97
C ARG A 145 -9.92 -14.24 5.79
N THR A 146 -11.01 -13.67 6.32
CA THR A 146 -10.98 -12.40 7.08
C THR A 146 -10.03 -12.43 8.28
N LYS A 147 -10.06 -13.47 9.12
CA LYS A 147 -9.17 -13.59 10.29
C LYS A 147 -7.69 -13.61 9.88
N GLU A 148 -7.35 -14.40 8.86
CA GLU A 148 -5.99 -14.51 8.32
C GLU A 148 -5.50 -13.19 7.71
N ARG A 149 -6.39 -12.48 7.01
CA ARG A 149 -6.11 -11.19 6.36
C ARG A 149 -5.85 -10.08 7.38
N LEU A 150 -6.68 -9.97 8.42
CA LEU A 150 -6.51 -9.00 9.51
C LEU A 150 -5.26 -9.29 10.35
N ALA A 151 -4.99 -10.56 10.64
CA ALA A 151 -3.78 -10.95 11.35
C ALA A 151 -2.51 -10.59 10.56
N LEU A 152 -2.50 -10.88 9.24
CA LEU A 152 -1.38 -10.54 8.37
C LEU A 152 -1.17 -9.02 8.22
N GLU A 153 -2.24 -8.23 8.10
CA GLU A 153 -2.14 -6.75 8.11
C GLU A 153 -1.46 -6.28 9.40
N ARG A 154 -1.94 -6.74 10.56
CA ARG A 154 -1.43 -6.35 11.87
C ARG A 154 0.07 -6.69 12.02
N SER A 155 0.47 -7.92 11.71
CA SER A 155 1.85 -8.37 11.91
C SER A 155 2.83 -7.78 10.88
N LEU A 156 2.39 -7.50 9.65
CA LEU A 156 3.18 -6.75 8.67
C LEU A 156 3.42 -5.30 9.10
N ILE A 157 2.39 -4.60 9.61
CA ILE A 157 2.56 -3.23 10.11
C ILE A 157 3.58 -3.22 11.25
N ALA A 158 3.43 -4.11 12.23
CA ALA A 158 4.34 -4.23 13.36
C ALA A 158 5.80 -4.51 12.91
N LEU A 159 5.99 -5.47 12.02
CA LEU A 159 7.31 -5.80 11.48
C LEU A 159 7.96 -4.58 10.82
N LEU A 160 7.22 -3.86 9.97
CA LEU A 160 7.77 -2.73 9.23
C LEU A 160 8.06 -1.51 10.11
N ALA A 161 7.29 -1.33 11.19
CA ALA A 161 7.49 -0.24 12.14
C ALA A 161 8.66 -0.50 13.10
N GLN A 162 8.81 -1.74 13.58
CA GLN A 162 9.83 -2.09 14.59
C GLN A 162 11.15 -2.55 13.98
N HIS A 163 11.11 -3.11 12.76
CA HIS A 163 12.26 -3.65 12.05
C HIS A 163 12.26 -3.15 10.59
N PRO A 164 12.36 -1.82 10.38
CA PRO A 164 12.29 -1.23 9.05
C PRO A 164 13.41 -1.75 8.14
N LEU A 165 13.16 -1.70 6.83
CA LEU A 165 14.19 -2.01 5.83
C LEU A 165 15.31 -0.95 5.84
N GLY A 166 14.93 0.29 6.15
CA GLY A 166 15.76 1.47 6.23
C GLY A 166 14.91 2.69 6.57
N GLU A 167 15.57 3.80 6.85
CA GLU A 167 14.94 5.04 7.26
C GLU A 167 14.11 5.69 6.13
N PRO A 168 13.05 6.45 6.47
CA PRO A 168 12.36 7.30 5.52
C PRO A 168 13.29 8.35 4.90
N SER A 169 13.05 8.72 3.64
CA SER A 169 13.84 9.79 3.01
C SER A 169 13.70 11.11 3.78
N THR A 170 14.72 11.96 3.69
CA THR A 170 14.63 13.35 4.20
C THR A 170 13.53 14.15 3.50
N ARG A 171 13.15 13.75 2.28
CA ARG A 171 12.07 14.38 1.49
C ARG A 171 10.70 13.72 1.67
N TRP A 172 10.58 12.70 2.51
CA TRP A 172 9.32 11.98 2.72
C TRP A 172 8.24 12.92 3.26
N LEU A 173 7.06 12.95 2.62
CA LEU A 173 5.94 13.79 3.06
C LEU A 173 5.50 13.46 4.50
N GLY A 174 5.65 12.22 4.93
CA GLY A 174 5.27 11.78 6.28
C GLY A 174 6.02 12.49 7.41
N ARG A 175 7.15 13.15 7.14
CA ARG A 175 7.85 13.99 8.13
C ARG A 175 7.03 15.19 8.59
N TYR A 176 6.10 15.66 7.75
CA TYR A 176 5.16 16.75 8.06
C TYR A 176 3.81 16.24 8.58
N ALA A 177 3.61 14.93 8.71
CA ALA A 177 2.37 14.40 9.27
C ALA A 177 2.21 14.94 10.69
N THR A 178 1.02 15.38 11.09
CA THR A 178 0.75 15.92 12.43
C THR A 178 0.80 14.88 13.55
N ILE A 179 0.70 13.59 13.21
CA ILE A 179 0.71 12.47 14.15
C ILE A 179 2.14 11.94 14.32
N ASP A 180 2.66 11.97 15.55
CA ASP A 180 3.99 11.45 15.91
C ASP A 180 4.21 10.00 15.48
N ALA A 181 3.20 9.15 15.66
CA ALA A 181 3.29 7.74 15.31
C ALA A 181 3.60 7.52 13.81
N ILE A 182 3.14 8.42 12.92
CA ILE A 182 3.46 8.35 11.48
C ILE A 182 4.90 8.79 11.24
N ARG A 183 5.32 9.90 11.87
CA ARG A 183 6.69 10.42 11.75
C ARG A 183 7.71 9.39 12.24
N GLY A 184 7.48 8.84 13.43
CA GLY A 184 8.41 7.92 14.11
C GLY A 184 8.46 6.52 13.50
N SER A 185 7.36 5.99 12.99
CA SER A 185 7.37 4.65 12.37
C SER A 185 7.81 4.64 10.91
N GLY A 186 7.82 5.80 10.25
CA GLY A 186 8.00 5.86 8.80
C GLY A 186 6.79 5.34 8.01
N LEU A 187 5.66 5.01 8.64
CA LEU A 187 4.49 4.45 7.97
C LEU A 187 3.30 5.40 8.06
N TRP A 188 2.49 5.45 7.01
CA TRP A 188 1.16 6.07 7.02
C TRP A 188 0.12 5.21 7.78
N ASN A 189 0.55 4.43 8.78
CA ASN A 189 -0.26 3.62 9.67
C ASN A 189 -0.18 4.23 11.08
N THR A 190 -1.30 4.25 11.82
CA THR A 190 -1.33 4.71 13.22
C THR A 190 -1.67 3.57 14.19
N GLN A 191 -2.23 2.48 13.69
CA GLN A 191 -2.59 1.30 14.47
C GLN A 191 -1.57 0.18 14.21
N HIS A 192 -1.43 -0.71 15.18
CA HIS A 192 -0.62 -1.94 15.11
C HIS A 192 0.91 -1.75 15.04
N LEU A 193 1.42 -0.54 15.18
CA LEU A 193 2.85 -0.24 15.12
C LEU A 193 3.67 -1.03 16.17
N SER A 194 3.13 -1.19 17.37
CA SER A 194 3.73 -1.91 18.51
C SER A 194 3.17 -3.31 18.74
N ALA A 195 2.42 -3.87 17.78
CA ALA A 195 1.90 -5.23 17.91
C ALA A 195 3.03 -6.28 17.73
N ALA A 196 2.75 -7.56 17.95
CA ALA A 196 3.72 -8.62 17.64
C ALA A 196 4.10 -8.61 16.14
N PRO A 197 5.39 -8.50 15.78
CA PRO A 197 5.86 -8.56 14.40
C PRO A 197 5.57 -9.92 13.72
N LEU A 198 5.60 -9.93 12.40
CA LEU A 198 5.45 -11.14 11.58
C LEU A 198 6.43 -12.24 12.01
N SER A 199 5.88 -13.39 12.43
CA SER A 199 6.70 -14.54 12.86
C SER A 199 7.30 -15.30 11.67
N ALA A 200 8.19 -16.27 11.95
CA ALA A 200 8.77 -17.13 10.92
C ALA A 200 7.71 -18.06 10.28
N GLU A 201 6.73 -18.52 11.06
CA GLU A 201 5.59 -19.32 10.62
C GLU A 201 4.66 -18.49 9.74
N GLU A 202 4.33 -17.26 10.16
CA GLU A 202 3.53 -16.33 9.36
C GLU A 202 4.24 -15.93 8.07
N LEU A 203 5.57 -15.77 8.08
CA LEU A 203 6.37 -15.56 6.87
C LEU A 203 6.26 -16.76 5.93
N THR A 204 6.36 -17.98 6.43
CA THR A 204 6.19 -19.20 5.63
C THR A 204 4.80 -19.23 5.00
N ARG A 205 3.77 -18.83 5.76
CA ARG A 205 2.42 -18.72 5.23
C ARG A 205 2.29 -17.64 4.16
N LEU A 206 2.93 -16.49 4.33
CA LEU A 206 3.00 -15.42 3.34
C LEU A 206 3.61 -15.89 2.02
N GLU A 207 4.70 -16.68 2.08
CA GLU A 207 5.32 -17.28 0.89
C GLU A 207 4.34 -18.16 0.11
N GLN A 208 3.57 -18.99 0.81
CA GLN A 208 2.54 -19.83 0.20
C GLN A 208 1.44 -18.99 -0.49
N LEU A 209 0.96 -17.94 0.18
CA LEU A 209 -0.07 -17.04 -0.35
C LEU A 209 0.38 -16.35 -1.65
N ILE A 210 1.64 -15.89 -1.69
CA ILE A 210 2.22 -15.24 -2.87
C ILE A 210 2.43 -16.24 -4.00
N LYS A 211 2.93 -17.45 -3.71
CA LYS A 211 3.09 -18.53 -4.70
C LYS A 211 1.75 -18.91 -5.33
N ALA A 212 0.70 -19.09 -4.52
CA ALA A 212 -0.65 -19.42 -4.99
C ALA A 212 -1.25 -18.30 -5.86
N SER A 213 -1.02 -17.04 -5.49
CA SER A 213 -1.49 -15.87 -6.27
C SER A 213 -0.87 -15.80 -7.67
N ARG A 214 0.40 -16.19 -7.80
CA ARG A 214 1.12 -16.25 -9.08
C ARG A 214 0.64 -17.40 -9.96
N ALA A 215 0.42 -18.58 -9.38
CA ALA A 215 -0.07 -19.75 -10.12
C ALA A 215 -1.43 -19.46 -10.79
N LYS A 216 -2.38 -18.87 -10.05
CA LYS A 216 -3.70 -18.50 -10.60
C LYS A 216 -3.63 -17.48 -11.75
N ARG A 217 -2.66 -16.56 -11.73
CA ARG A 217 -2.47 -15.62 -12.86
C ARG A 217 -1.93 -16.29 -14.12
N ARG A 218 -1.08 -17.32 -13.98
CA ARG A 218 -0.57 -18.08 -15.13
C ARG A 218 -1.67 -18.91 -15.80
N SER A 219 -2.61 -19.45 -15.02
CA SER A 219 -3.73 -20.24 -15.56
C SER A 219 -4.80 -19.39 -16.26
N THR A 220 -4.95 -18.10 -15.90
CA THR A 220 -5.95 -17.20 -16.51
C THR A 220 -5.44 -16.41 -17.72
N ARG A 221 -4.17 -16.57 -18.12
CA ARG A 221 -3.62 -15.90 -19.32
C ARG A 221 -4.01 -16.72 -20.56
N PRO A 222 -4.67 -16.14 -21.59
CA PRO A 222 -5.04 -16.90 -22.79
C PRO A 222 -3.77 -17.46 -23.46
N LYS A 223 -3.78 -18.74 -23.85
CA LYS A 223 -2.73 -19.29 -24.72
C LYS A 223 -2.75 -18.50 -26.02
N ARG A 224 -1.63 -17.83 -26.36
CA ARG A 224 -1.45 -17.22 -27.69
C ARG A 224 -1.69 -18.32 -28.74
N ARG A 225 -2.78 -18.23 -29.50
CA ARG A 225 -2.96 -19.05 -30.71
C ARG A 225 -1.86 -18.65 -31.69
N SER A 226 -0.94 -19.56 -31.99
CA SER A 226 -0.03 -19.37 -33.12
C SER A 226 -0.86 -19.46 -34.40
N THR A 227 -1.06 -18.33 -35.07
CA THR A 227 -1.55 -18.32 -36.45
C THR A 227 -0.45 -18.90 -37.34
N ARG A 228 -0.55 -20.20 -37.61
CA ARG A 228 0.25 -20.85 -38.65
C ARG A 228 -0.29 -20.34 -39.99
N ALA A 229 0.45 -19.43 -40.62
CA ALA A 229 0.17 -18.98 -41.97
C ALA A 229 0.18 -20.19 -42.90
N LYS A 230 -0.98 -20.53 -43.47
CA LYS A 230 -1.06 -21.45 -44.60
C LYS A 230 -0.51 -20.69 -45.80
N GLY A 231 0.70 -21.07 -46.24
CA GLY A 231 1.21 -20.70 -47.54
C GLY A 231 0.24 -21.15 -48.62
N ARG A 232 -0.25 -20.21 -49.41
CA ARG A 232 -0.97 -20.49 -50.64
C ARG A 232 0.06 -20.52 -51.76
N ARG A 233 0.38 -21.72 -52.24
CA ARG A 233 0.94 -21.93 -53.57
C ARG A 233 -0.24 -21.95 -54.55
N LYS A 234 -0.28 -20.99 -55.45
CA LYS A 234 -0.45 -21.12 -56.91
C LYS A 234 -0.60 -19.71 -57.47
#